data_AF-A0A969BAN7-F1
#
_entry.id   AF-A0A969BAN7-F1
#
_cell.length_a   1.000
_cell.length_b   1.000
_cell.length_c   1.000
_cell.angle_alpha   90.00
_cell.angle_beta   90.00
_cell.angle_gamma   90.00
#
_symmetry.space_group_name_H-M   'P 1'
#
loop_
_entity.id
_entity.type
_entity.pdbx_description
1 polymer ?
#
loop_
_entity_poly.entity_id
_entity_poly.type
_entity_poly.pdbx_seq_one_letter_code
_entity_poly.pdbx_strand_id
1 'polypeptide(L)'
;MFLSWGSSSHHTKYVIVRNSSSGTAEFEVSSSSNSYTDNTVTGCETYKYELYAANKCTEDAGLKGVKATSQPSIRLQPSLGSYLTSVDASKAYYPDKVIVEWTVEGNNLSLVDEFVVQRRTAGSSKWATIGTVQGLSVFEDKTAIGGTIYEYLVRANLNCENDILSSNQLQTMGFRIPYAVVTGTIKYKNGTAVKESEVLAEKGSAPIGTSLFFDGNDYLTVSNQSKLNPSNFIAIEAWVRSETVSGTARIIDKHNGSNGYELYTENTDAVFTVNISGMNCTVRAQNVLDVNQFVHLAGVYDSTGGKNICERERAG
;
A
#
# COMPACT_ATOMS: atom_id res chain seq x y z
N MET A 1 27.66 15.45 -15.12
CA MET A 1 27.93 16.81 -14.59
C MET A 1 28.39 17.70 -15.72
N PHE A 2 27.88 18.93 -15.87
CA PHE A 2 28.32 19.87 -16.90
C PHE A 2 29.14 21.02 -16.28
N LEU A 3 30.32 21.27 -16.83
CA LEU A 3 31.17 22.40 -16.47
C LEU A 3 31.34 23.32 -17.68
N SER A 4 31.34 24.63 -17.43
CA SER A 4 31.69 25.65 -18.42
C SER A 4 32.59 26.70 -17.80
N TRP A 5 33.44 27.31 -18.63
CA TRP A 5 34.40 28.33 -18.19
C TRP A 5 34.64 29.39 -19.27
N GLY A 6 35.17 30.54 -18.87
CA GLY A 6 35.62 31.58 -19.79
C GLY A 6 36.91 31.21 -20.49
N SER A 7 37.15 31.76 -21.69
CA SER A 7 38.42 31.54 -22.40
C SER A 7 39.59 32.16 -21.63
N SER A 8 40.76 31.53 -21.73
CA SER A 8 42.03 32.07 -21.27
C SER A 8 43.00 32.18 -22.46
N SER A 9 44.10 32.91 -22.30
CA SER A 9 45.13 33.03 -23.34
C SER A 9 46.34 32.17 -23.01
N HIS A 10 47.16 31.85 -24.03
CA HIS A 10 48.46 31.18 -23.89
C HIS A 10 48.44 29.78 -23.23
N HIS A 11 47.31 29.08 -23.28
CA HIS A 11 47.20 27.68 -22.89
C HIS A 11 47.18 26.77 -24.14
N THR A 12 47.68 25.54 -24.00
CA THR A 12 47.67 24.50 -25.04
C THR A 12 46.62 23.43 -24.77
N LYS A 13 46.20 23.27 -23.51
CA LYS A 13 45.12 22.38 -23.06
C LYS A 13 44.52 22.86 -21.73
N TYR A 14 43.39 22.28 -21.37
CA TYR A 14 42.82 22.37 -20.02
C TYR A 14 42.96 21.02 -19.32
N VAL A 15 43.16 21.04 -18.01
CA VAL A 15 43.14 19.85 -17.15
C VAL A 15 42.07 20.06 -16.09
N ILE A 16 41.12 19.12 -16.03
CA ILE A 16 40.09 19.09 -14.99
C ILE A 16 40.48 18.03 -13.97
N VAL A 17 40.53 18.42 -12.70
CA VAL A 17 40.74 17.52 -11.58
C VAL A 17 39.43 17.43 -10.80
N ARG A 18 38.85 16.24 -10.72
CA ARG A 18 37.68 15.94 -9.88
C ARG A 18 38.15 15.25 -8.62
N ASN A 19 37.71 15.73 -7.48
CA ASN A 19 37.93 15.10 -6.17
C ASN A 19 36.59 14.72 -5.55
N SER A 20 36.54 13.54 -4.94
CA SER A 20 35.40 13.06 -4.17
C SER A 20 35.85 12.05 -3.13
N SER A 21 34.90 11.46 -2.38
CA SER A 21 35.21 10.45 -1.37
C SER A 21 35.76 9.15 -1.96
N SER A 22 35.42 8.82 -3.21
CA SER A 22 35.98 7.69 -3.96
C SER A 22 37.37 7.93 -4.55
N GLY A 23 37.88 9.17 -4.51
CA GLY A 23 39.25 9.52 -4.92
C GLY A 23 39.32 10.70 -5.90
N THR A 24 40.45 10.77 -6.60
CA THR A 24 40.76 11.85 -7.55
C THR A 24 40.81 11.30 -8.98
N ALA A 25 40.17 11.99 -9.91
CA ALA A 25 40.23 11.72 -11.35
C ALA A 25 40.71 12.96 -12.12
N GLU A 26 41.44 12.75 -13.21
CA GLU A 26 41.97 13.81 -14.06
C GLU A 26 41.52 13.63 -15.51
N PHE A 27 41.15 14.73 -16.15
CA PHE A 27 40.66 14.74 -17.52
C PHE A 27 41.36 15.84 -18.31
N GLU A 28 42.00 15.49 -19.42
CA GLU A 28 42.53 16.46 -20.37
C GLU A 28 41.44 16.92 -21.34
N VAL A 29 41.36 18.22 -21.58
CA VAL A 29 40.38 18.86 -22.45
C VAL A 29 41.10 19.75 -23.45
N SER A 30 40.64 19.75 -24.70
CA SER A 30 41.20 20.56 -25.78
C SER A 30 41.26 22.05 -25.41
N SER A 31 42.30 22.76 -25.86
CA SER A 31 42.40 24.22 -25.74
C SER A 31 41.28 24.95 -26.49
N SER A 32 40.69 24.37 -27.52
CA SER A 32 39.56 24.99 -28.21
C SER A 32 38.23 24.90 -27.46
N SER A 33 38.17 24.12 -26.37
CA SER A 33 36.95 23.88 -25.61
C SER A 33 36.78 24.85 -24.45
N ASN A 34 35.53 25.20 -24.15
CA ASN A 34 35.12 26.02 -23.02
C ASN A 34 34.11 25.30 -22.10
N SER A 35 33.95 23.99 -22.31
CA SER A 35 33.05 23.15 -21.54
C SER A 35 33.52 21.69 -21.51
N TYR A 36 33.04 20.96 -20.50
CA TYR A 36 33.28 19.54 -20.32
C TYR A 36 32.08 18.89 -19.60
N THR A 37 31.71 17.68 -20.03
CA THR A 37 30.70 16.87 -19.37
C THR A 37 31.34 15.63 -18.76
N ASP A 38 31.33 15.54 -17.42
CA ASP A 38 31.69 14.31 -16.71
C ASP A 38 30.50 13.35 -16.69
N ASN A 39 30.63 12.21 -17.38
CA ASN A 39 29.62 11.15 -17.45
C ASN A 39 29.91 9.97 -16.49
N THR A 40 30.96 10.08 -15.67
CA THR A 40 31.43 9.02 -14.77
C THR A 40 31.03 9.23 -13.32
N VAL A 41 30.25 10.29 -13.04
CA VAL A 41 29.72 10.61 -11.72
C VAL A 41 28.54 9.73 -11.33
N THR A 42 28.49 9.34 -10.05
CA THR A 42 27.40 8.60 -9.44
C THR A 42 26.55 9.48 -8.54
N GLY A 43 25.32 9.03 -8.24
CA GLY A 43 24.46 9.71 -7.27
C GLY A 43 25.00 9.59 -5.84
N CYS A 44 24.52 10.47 -4.96
CA CYS A 44 24.86 10.53 -3.54
C CYS A 44 26.35 10.74 -3.19
N GLU A 45 27.17 11.23 -4.12
CA GLU A 45 28.57 11.57 -3.86
C GLU A 45 28.83 13.06 -4.17
N THR A 46 29.54 13.74 -3.28
CA THR A 46 29.95 15.13 -3.50
C THR A 46 31.20 15.18 -4.36
N TYR A 47 31.12 15.91 -5.47
CA TYR A 47 32.25 16.13 -6.37
C TYR A 47 32.69 17.59 -6.33
N LYS A 48 33.99 17.79 -6.10
CA LYS A 48 34.66 19.07 -6.20
C LYS A 48 35.53 19.10 -7.47
N TYR A 49 35.33 20.11 -8.30
CA TYR A 49 36.07 20.25 -9.55
C TYR A 49 37.06 21.42 -9.48
N GLU A 50 38.23 21.19 -10.07
CA GLU A 50 39.29 22.16 -10.22
C GLU A 50 39.71 22.20 -11.68
N LEU A 51 39.74 23.40 -12.27
CA LEU A 51 40.15 23.61 -13.66
C LEU A 51 41.54 24.23 -13.70
N TYR A 52 42.40 23.71 -14.57
CA TYR A 52 43.75 24.22 -14.81
C TYR A 52 43.93 24.54 -16.30
N ALA A 53 44.51 25.70 -16.60
CA ALA A 53 44.97 26.05 -17.94
C ALA A 53 46.46 25.72 -18.04
N ALA A 54 46.83 24.75 -18.89
CA ALA A 54 48.20 24.27 -19.02
C ALA A 54 48.85 24.78 -20.30
N ASN A 55 50.15 25.03 -20.23
CA ASN A 55 51.01 25.28 -21.38
C ASN A 55 52.37 24.62 -21.16
N LYS A 56 53.27 24.77 -22.14
CA LYS A 56 54.62 24.21 -22.07
C LYS A 56 55.37 24.60 -20.80
N CYS A 57 55.25 25.85 -20.34
CA CYS A 57 55.94 26.31 -19.14
C CYS A 57 55.46 25.58 -17.87
N THR A 58 54.15 25.33 -17.75
CA THR A 58 53.60 24.59 -16.61
C THR A 58 53.94 23.10 -16.69
N GLU A 59 53.96 22.53 -17.90
CA GLU A 59 54.33 21.13 -18.13
C GLU A 59 55.81 20.87 -17.81
N ASP A 60 56.71 21.72 -18.30
CA ASP A 60 58.16 21.63 -18.02
C ASP A 60 58.46 21.78 -16.52
N ALA A 61 57.59 22.48 -15.77
CA ALA A 61 57.66 22.62 -14.32
C ALA A 61 57.00 21.46 -13.54
N GLY A 62 56.43 20.47 -14.21
CA GLY A 62 55.70 19.36 -13.57
C GLY A 62 54.38 19.79 -12.91
N LEU A 63 53.80 20.92 -13.32
CA LEU A 63 52.55 21.45 -12.80
C LEU A 63 51.39 21.09 -13.73
N LYS A 64 50.18 20.93 -13.17
CA LYS A 64 48.95 20.68 -13.93
C LYS A 64 48.49 21.88 -14.78
N GLY A 65 49.00 23.07 -14.50
CA GLY A 65 48.60 24.33 -15.12
C GLY A 65 48.39 25.45 -14.11
N VAL A 66 47.91 26.59 -14.58
CA VAL A 66 47.42 27.69 -13.72
C VAL A 66 45.98 27.38 -13.32
N LYS A 67 45.73 27.26 -12.01
CA LYS A 67 44.42 26.90 -11.45
C LYS A 67 43.43 28.06 -11.58
N ALA A 68 42.21 27.77 -11.99
CA ALA A 68 41.09 28.71 -11.96
C ALA A 68 40.67 29.02 -10.52
N THR A 69 40.21 30.25 -10.26
CA THR A 69 39.76 30.68 -8.93
C THR A 69 38.48 29.95 -8.48
N SER A 70 37.55 29.72 -9.40
CA SER A 70 36.30 29.01 -9.11
C SER A 70 36.54 27.52 -8.96
N GLN A 71 36.04 26.93 -7.87
CA GLN A 71 36.13 25.50 -7.58
C GLN A 71 34.74 25.00 -7.18
N PRO A 72 33.84 24.77 -8.16
CA PRO A 72 32.48 24.35 -7.86
C PRO A 72 32.46 23.00 -7.16
N SER A 73 31.57 22.88 -6.18
CA SER A 73 31.27 21.65 -5.44
C SER A 73 29.79 21.36 -5.56
N ILE A 74 29.45 20.12 -5.88
CA ILE A 74 28.07 19.73 -6.13
C ILE A 74 27.90 18.23 -5.89
N ARG A 75 26.78 17.86 -5.30
CA ARG A 75 26.36 16.47 -5.09
C ARG A 75 25.18 16.17 -5.99
N LEU A 76 25.27 15.09 -6.76
CA LEU A 76 24.13 14.61 -7.53
C LEU A 76 23.19 13.84 -6.60
N GLN A 77 21.94 14.28 -6.52
CA GLN A 77 20.93 13.66 -5.67
C GLN A 77 19.76 13.18 -6.54
N PRO A 78 19.27 11.95 -6.36
CA PRO A 78 18.06 11.52 -7.04
C PRO A 78 16.85 12.31 -6.53
N SER A 79 15.88 12.53 -7.40
CA SER A 79 14.58 13.04 -6.98
C SER A 79 13.75 11.90 -6.40
N LEU A 80 13.33 12.01 -5.14
CA LEU A 80 12.49 11.01 -4.49
C LEU A 80 11.04 11.49 -4.28
N GLY A 81 10.67 12.66 -4.83
CA GLY A 81 9.39 13.33 -4.58
C GLY A 81 8.15 12.56 -5.06
N SER A 82 8.30 11.64 -6.01
CA SER A 82 7.24 10.75 -6.51
C SER A 82 7.70 9.29 -6.60
N TYR A 83 8.71 8.92 -5.80
CA TYR A 83 9.36 7.63 -5.89
C TYR A 83 8.45 6.46 -5.49
N LEU A 84 7.64 6.62 -4.44
CA LEU A 84 6.58 5.66 -4.12
C LEU A 84 5.36 5.93 -5.01
N THR A 85 4.92 4.91 -5.75
CA THR A 85 3.83 5.04 -6.73
C THR A 85 2.52 4.39 -6.26
N SER A 86 2.58 3.35 -5.43
CA SER A 86 1.41 2.80 -4.74
C SER A 86 1.78 2.11 -3.42
N VAL A 87 0.80 1.98 -2.53
CA VAL A 87 0.89 1.11 -1.34
C VAL A 87 -0.48 0.46 -1.11
N ASP A 88 -0.50 -0.82 -0.75
CA ASP A 88 -1.71 -1.52 -0.31
C ASP A 88 -1.40 -2.41 0.89
N ALA A 89 -2.43 -2.70 1.68
CA ALA A 89 -2.35 -3.62 2.80
C ALA A 89 -3.49 -4.63 2.77
N SER A 90 -3.22 -5.85 3.21
CA SER A 90 -4.19 -6.94 3.24
C SER A 90 -5.37 -6.62 4.17
N LYS A 91 -6.57 -7.02 3.74
CA LYS A 91 -7.83 -6.77 4.45
C LYS A 91 -8.50 -8.10 4.73
N ALA A 92 -8.27 -8.65 5.92
CA ALA A 92 -8.75 -9.96 6.37
C ALA A 92 -8.27 -11.20 5.59
N TYR A 93 -7.41 -11.06 4.59
CA TYR A 93 -6.93 -12.20 3.80
C TYR A 93 -6.07 -13.19 4.60
N TYR A 94 -5.34 -12.69 5.60
CA TYR A 94 -4.44 -13.49 6.40
C TYR A 94 -4.90 -13.47 7.86
N PRO A 95 -5.04 -14.65 8.49
CA PRO A 95 -5.48 -14.71 9.87
C PRO A 95 -4.40 -14.20 10.82
N ASP A 96 -3.11 -14.40 10.52
CA ASP A 96 -1.98 -14.22 11.44
C ASP A 96 -1.15 -12.96 11.23
N LYS A 97 -1.38 -12.22 10.14
CA LYS A 97 -0.59 -11.05 9.77
C LYS A 97 -1.39 -10.06 8.93
N VAL A 98 -0.85 -8.85 8.82
CA VAL A 98 -1.19 -7.93 7.75
C VAL A 98 0.01 -7.84 6.81
N ILE A 99 -0.19 -8.09 5.52
CA ILE A 99 0.84 -7.88 4.49
C ILE A 99 0.69 -6.44 3.98
N VAL A 100 1.77 -5.67 3.98
CA VAL A 100 1.87 -4.33 3.39
C VAL A 100 2.80 -4.40 2.20
N GLU A 101 2.31 -4.00 1.03
CA GLU A 101 3.06 -4.03 -0.23
C GLU A 101 3.06 -2.64 -0.87
N TRP A 102 4.15 -2.32 -1.56
CA TRP A 102 4.27 -1.06 -2.27
C TRP A 102 4.91 -1.24 -3.65
N THR A 103 4.75 -0.23 -4.49
CA THR A 103 5.47 -0.14 -5.76
C THR A 103 6.27 1.15 -5.82
N VAL A 104 7.39 1.11 -6.55
CA VAL A 104 8.32 2.23 -6.72
C VAL A 104 8.49 2.58 -8.19
N GLU A 105 8.87 3.82 -8.46
CA GLU A 105 9.20 4.30 -9.78
C GLU A 105 10.28 3.44 -10.44
N GLY A 106 9.98 2.96 -11.66
CA GLY A 106 10.90 2.13 -12.45
C GLY A 106 11.27 0.79 -11.81
N ASN A 107 10.56 0.35 -10.76
CA ASN A 107 10.91 -0.84 -9.97
C ASN A 107 12.35 -0.78 -9.39
N ASN A 108 12.91 0.42 -9.18
CA ASN A 108 14.30 0.61 -8.79
C ASN A 108 14.49 0.52 -7.26
N LEU A 109 14.18 -0.64 -6.67
CA LEU A 109 14.26 -0.86 -5.21
C LEU A 109 15.64 -0.61 -4.61
N SER A 110 16.71 -0.72 -5.42
CA SER A 110 18.10 -0.47 -5.03
C SER A 110 18.50 1.00 -4.98
N LEU A 111 17.63 1.94 -5.39
CA LEU A 111 17.93 3.37 -5.35
C LEU A 111 18.07 3.92 -3.92
N VAL A 112 17.37 3.28 -2.97
CA VAL A 112 17.22 3.72 -1.58
C VAL A 112 17.83 2.69 -0.64
N ASP A 113 18.27 3.12 0.53
CA ASP A 113 18.89 2.23 1.51
C ASP A 113 17.83 1.37 2.22
N GLU A 114 16.67 1.97 2.52
CA GLU A 114 15.61 1.30 3.25
C GLU A 114 14.22 1.90 2.98
N PHE A 115 13.20 1.09 3.26
CA PHE A 115 11.82 1.50 3.45
C PHE A 115 11.47 1.42 4.93
N VAL A 116 10.96 2.51 5.48
CA VAL A 116 10.44 2.58 6.84
C VAL A 116 8.93 2.33 6.81
N VAL A 117 8.47 1.33 7.55
CA VAL A 117 7.06 1.01 7.71
C VAL A 117 6.59 1.50 9.08
N GLN A 118 5.60 2.37 9.06
CA GLN A 118 4.96 2.88 10.27
C GLN A 118 3.50 2.44 10.32
N ARG A 119 2.96 2.31 11.53
CA ARG A 119 1.58 1.91 11.80
C ARG A 119 0.98 2.74 12.91
N ARG A 120 -0.33 2.98 12.81
CA ARG A 120 -1.18 3.49 13.89
C ARG A 120 -2.53 2.82 13.86
N THR A 121 -3.23 2.75 15.00
CA THR A 121 -4.66 2.42 14.99
C THR A 121 -5.40 3.48 14.19
N ALA A 122 -6.35 3.07 13.35
CA ALA A 122 -7.11 4.00 12.51
C ALA A 122 -7.75 5.12 13.34
N GLY A 123 -7.57 6.36 12.91
CA GLY A 123 -8.07 7.56 13.63
C GLY A 123 -7.17 8.05 14.78
N SER A 124 -6.08 7.35 15.09
CA SER A 124 -5.07 7.84 16.04
C SER A 124 -4.17 8.91 15.40
N SER A 125 -3.56 9.78 16.22
CA SER A 125 -2.60 10.78 15.75
C SER A 125 -1.15 10.32 15.78
N LYS A 126 -0.83 9.22 16.48
CA LYS A 126 0.56 8.79 16.74
C LYS A 126 0.94 7.61 15.87
N TRP A 127 1.94 7.82 15.02
CA TRP A 127 2.60 6.77 14.24
C TRP A 127 3.70 6.09 15.07
N ALA A 128 3.78 4.76 14.98
CA ALA A 128 4.89 3.97 15.49
C ALA A 128 5.60 3.29 14.33
N THR A 129 6.93 3.34 14.30
CA THR A 129 7.73 2.53 13.36
C THR A 129 7.66 1.06 13.79
N ILE A 130 7.24 0.18 12.89
CA ILE A 130 7.09 -1.25 13.17
C ILE A 130 8.12 -2.11 12.43
N GLY A 131 8.85 -1.54 11.48
CA GLY A 131 9.96 -2.21 10.82
C GLY A 131 10.62 -1.36 9.75
N THR A 132 11.78 -1.82 9.31
CA THR A 132 12.47 -1.34 8.12
C THR A 132 12.73 -2.51 7.16
N VAL A 133 12.69 -2.24 5.86
CA VAL A 133 12.85 -3.24 4.80
C VAL A 133 13.88 -2.75 3.80
N GLN A 134 14.78 -3.62 3.37
CA GLN A 134 15.82 -3.30 2.39
C GLN A 134 15.66 -4.19 1.16
N GLY A 135 15.74 -3.60 -0.04
CA GLY A 135 15.72 -4.34 -1.31
C GLY A 135 14.43 -5.09 -1.66
N LEU A 136 13.39 -5.00 -0.83
CA LEU A 136 12.09 -5.64 -1.02
C LEU A 136 10.98 -4.61 -0.95
N SER A 137 9.83 -4.95 -1.55
CA SER A 137 8.64 -4.08 -1.60
C SER A 137 7.45 -4.63 -0.79
N VAL A 138 7.74 -5.42 0.24
CA VAL A 138 6.76 -6.12 1.07
C VAL A 138 7.20 -6.15 2.53
N PHE A 139 6.24 -6.00 3.45
CA PHE A 139 6.41 -6.13 4.90
C PHE A 139 5.29 -6.96 5.51
N GLU A 140 5.63 -7.89 6.41
CA GLU A 140 4.66 -8.70 7.16
C GLU A 140 4.51 -8.20 8.59
N ASP A 141 3.37 -7.57 8.90
CA ASP A 141 3.03 -7.21 10.26
C ASP A 141 2.33 -8.36 10.99
N LYS A 142 3.13 -9.20 11.66
CA LYS A 142 2.66 -10.28 12.55
C LYS A 142 2.25 -9.79 13.94
N THR A 143 2.45 -8.51 14.22
CA THR A 143 2.14 -7.91 15.53
C THR A 143 0.77 -7.24 15.56
N ALA A 144 0.11 -7.13 14.41
CA ALA A 144 -1.24 -6.58 14.30
C ALA A 144 -2.20 -7.38 15.19
N ILE A 145 -3.05 -6.69 15.95
CA ILE A 145 -4.09 -7.32 16.75
C ILE A 145 -5.30 -7.58 15.85
N GLY A 146 -5.82 -8.81 15.86
CA GLY A 146 -7.00 -9.16 15.09
C GLY A 146 -8.23 -8.33 15.49
N GLY A 147 -9.02 -7.92 14.52
CA GLY A 147 -10.20 -7.06 14.73
C GLY A 147 -9.88 -5.59 14.95
N THR A 148 -8.59 -5.20 14.92
CA THR A 148 -8.18 -3.79 14.93
C THR A 148 -7.85 -3.32 13.52
N ILE A 149 -8.43 -2.19 13.12
CA ILE A 149 -8.11 -1.55 11.85
C ILE A 149 -6.90 -0.63 12.06
N TYR A 150 -5.87 -0.82 11.24
CA TYR A 150 -4.67 -0.01 11.27
C TYR A 150 -4.51 0.80 9.98
N GLU A 151 -3.93 1.97 10.10
CA GLU A 151 -3.35 2.72 8.99
C GLU A 151 -1.84 2.42 8.96
N TYR A 152 -1.33 2.12 7.77
CA TYR A 152 0.08 1.89 7.49
C TYR A 152 0.62 3.03 6.64
N LEU A 153 1.87 3.42 6.88
CA LEU A 153 2.61 4.41 6.11
C LEU A 153 3.94 3.83 5.69
N VAL A 154 4.28 4.02 4.42
CA VAL A 154 5.59 3.64 3.87
C VAL A 154 6.31 4.89 3.38
N ARG A 155 7.61 4.96 3.67
CA ARG A 155 8.54 5.99 3.18
C ARG A 155 9.89 5.34 2.91
N ALA A 156 10.56 5.73 1.83
CA ALA A 156 11.93 5.36 1.58
C ALA A 156 12.93 6.40 2.10
N ASN A 157 14.09 5.95 2.55
CA ASN A 157 15.22 6.78 2.95
C ASN A 157 16.47 6.41 2.15
N LEU A 158 17.23 7.42 1.77
CA LEU A 158 18.54 7.31 1.11
C LEU A 158 19.52 8.23 1.82
N ASN A 159 20.60 7.69 2.33
CA ASN A 159 21.67 8.42 2.97
C ASN A 159 22.70 8.86 1.92
N CYS A 160 22.69 10.13 1.55
CA CYS A 160 23.75 10.72 0.74
C CYS A 160 24.76 11.44 1.66
N GLU A 161 25.87 10.79 2.02
CA GLU A 161 26.96 11.39 2.82
C GLU A 161 26.50 12.03 4.15
N ASN A 162 25.64 11.33 4.90
CA ASN A 162 24.97 11.74 6.14
C ASN A 162 23.77 12.68 5.97
N ASP A 163 23.43 13.06 4.74
CA ASP A 163 22.17 13.74 4.45
C ASP A 163 21.11 12.73 4.03
N ILE A 164 20.13 12.51 4.89
CA ILE A 164 19.03 11.60 4.62
C ILE A 164 18.01 12.29 3.69
N LEU A 165 17.92 11.79 2.47
CA LEU A 165 16.85 12.08 1.54
C LEU A 165 15.67 11.13 1.81
N SER A 166 14.47 11.68 1.91
CA SER A 166 13.24 10.92 2.07
C SER A 166 12.38 11.01 0.81
N SER A 167 11.69 9.92 0.48
CA SER A 167 10.66 9.93 -0.55
C SER A 167 9.38 10.65 -0.09
N ASN A 168 8.43 10.80 -1.02
CA ASN A 168 7.02 10.94 -0.65
C ASN A 168 6.57 9.79 0.27
N GLN A 169 5.46 10.00 0.96
CA GLN A 169 4.86 9.01 1.85
C GLN A 169 3.52 8.59 1.27
N LEU A 170 3.25 7.29 1.25
CA LEU A 170 1.94 6.75 0.91
C LEU A 170 1.35 6.00 2.10
N GLN A 171 0.02 6.01 2.18
CA GLN A 171 -0.73 5.40 3.26
C GLN A 171 -1.78 4.42 2.72
N THR A 172 -2.12 3.43 3.53
CA THR A 172 -3.20 2.47 3.25
C THR A 172 -3.76 1.90 4.55
N MET A 173 -4.94 1.29 4.47
CA MET A 173 -5.59 0.64 5.59
C MET A 173 -5.47 -0.88 5.47
N GLY A 174 -5.17 -1.54 6.58
CA GLY A 174 -5.04 -2.99 6.66
C GLY A 174 -5.51 -3.53 8.01
N PHE A 175 -6.03 -4.76 7.99
CA PHE A 175 -6.48 -5.45 9.19
C PHE A 175 -6.46 -6.97 8.98
N ARG A 176 -6.38 -7.70 10.09
CA ARG A 176 -6.58 -9.14 10.13
C ARG A 176 -7.78 -9.48 10.98
N ILE A 177 -8.44 -10.59 10.69
CA ILE A 177 -9.53 -11.09 11.54
C ILE A 177 -8.95 -11.75 12.82
N PRO A 178 -9.64 -11.66 13.97
CA PRO A 178 -9.32 -12.49 15.11
C PRO A 178 -9.47 -13.96 14.71
N TYR A 179 -8.45 -14.77 14.96
CA TYR A 179 -8.52 -16.22 14.80
C TYR A 179 -7.82 -16.89 15.98
N ALA A 180 -8.30 -18.07 16.35
CA ALA A 180 -7.68 -18.94 17.33
C ALA A 180 -7.89 -20.39 16.90
N VAL A 181 -6.90 -21.24 17.17
CA VAL A 181 -7.04 -22.69 17.00
C VAL A 181 -7.16 -23.30 18.39
N VAL A 182 -8.26 -24.00 18.65
CA VAL A 182 -8.44 -24.79 19.88
C VAL A 182 -8.07 -26.24 19.56
N THR A 183 -7.03 -26.77 20.22
CA THR A 183 -6.64 -28.18 20.12
C THR A 183 -6.58 -28.82 21.50
N GLY A 184 -7.02 -30.08 21.62
CA GLY A 184 -7.04 -30.80 22.89
C GLY A 184 -7.50 -32.25 22.70
N THR A 185 -7.31 -33.07 23.73
CA THR A 185 -7.84 -34.43 23.77
C THR A 185 -8.78 -34.57 24.95
N ILE A 186 -9.97 -35.13 24.71
CA ILE A 186 -10.93 -35.43 25.77
C ILE A 186 -10.57 -36.81 26.32
N LYS A 187 -10.22 -36.87 27.60
CA LYS A 187 -9.92 -38.13 28.30
C LYS A 187 -10.89 -38.33 29.45
N TYR A 188 -11.56 -39.48 29.45
CA TYR A 188 -12.38 -39.92 30.58
C TYR A 188 -11.47 -40.52 31.65
N LYS A 189 -11.63 -40.12 32.92
CA LYS A 189 -10.81 -40.56 34.06
C LYS A 189 -10.67 -42.10 34.14
N ASN A 190 -11.69 -42.84 33.66
CA ASN A 190 -11.73 -44.31 33.66
C ASN A 190 -11.87 -44.92 32.25
N GLY A 191 -11.61 -44.17 31.17
CA GLY A 191 -11.62 -44.68 29.80
C GLY A 191 -13.01 -44.92 29.17
N THR A 192 -14.08 -44.99 29.95
CA THR A 192 -15.44 -45.19 29.43
C THR A 192 -16.09 -43.86 29.06
N ALA A 193 -16.41 -43.65 27.78
CA ALA A 193 -17.19 -42.53 27.31
C ALA A 193 -18.66 -42.65 27.75
N VAL A 194 -19.26 -41.54 28.20
CA VAL A 194 -20.68 -41.48 28.60
C VAL A 194 -21.51 -41.04 27.39
N LYS A 195 -22.64 -41.71 27.15
CA LYS A 195 -23.60 -41.35 26.11
C LYS A 195 -24.08 -39.91 26.30
N GLU A 196 -24.22 -39.15 25.21
CA GLU A 196 -24.69 -37.74 25.19
C GLU A 196 -23.71 -36.73 25.84
N SER A 197 -22.40 -37.03 25.85
CA SER A 197 -21.39 -36.03 26.22
C SER A 197 -21.26 -34.96 25.12
N GLU A 198 -21.50 -33.70 25.46
CA GLU A 198 -21.31 -32.54 24.58
C GLU A 198 -20.09 -31.73 25.03
N VAL A 199 -19.31 -31.23 24.08
CA VAL A 199 -18.22 -30.28 24.34
C VAL A 199 -18.57 -28.98 23.67
N LEU A 200 -18.83 -27.97 24.50
CA LEU A 200 -19.12 -26.62 24.06
C LEU A 200 -17.85 -25.77 24.20
N ALA A 201 -17.42 -25.20 23.08
CA ALA A 201 -16.37 -24.19 23.06
C ALA A 201 -17.03 -22.82 22.95
N GLU A 202 -17.12 -22.09 24.07
CA GLU A 202 -17.68 -20.75 24.09
C GLU A 202 -16.56 -19.70 24.04
N LYS A 203 -16.82 -18.61 23.32
CA LYS A 203 -15.92 -17.46 23.32
C LYS A 203 -15.99 -16.76 24.68
N GLY A 204 -14.87 -16.68 25.40
CA GLY A 204 -14.82 -16.08 26.74
C GLY A 204 -14.93 -14.54 26.80
N SER A 205 -15.08 -13.83 25.67
CA SER A 205 -15.17 -12.36 25.63
C SER A 205 -16.10 -11.85 24.53
N ALA A 206 -16.56 -10.60 24.68
CA ALA A 206 -17.45 -9.94 23.73
C ALA A 206 -16.91 -9.95 22.27
N PRO A 207 -17.78 -9.88 21.25
CA PRO A 207 -17.39 -9.63 19.86
C PRO A 207 -16.28 -8.57 19.78
N ILE A 208 -15.14 -8.94 19.21
CA ILE A 208 -14.06 -8.00 18.90
C ILE A 208 -14.27 -7.68 17.44
N GLY A 209 -14.75 -6.48 17.16
CA GLY A 209 -15.11 -6.05 15.82
C GLY A 209 -15.72 -4.67 15.87
N THR A 210 -15.44 -3.89 14.84
CA THR A 210 -16.05 -2.59 14.63
C THR A 210 -16.93 -2.70 13.41
N SER A 211 -18.16 -2.19 13.49
CA SER A 211 -19.00 -1.93 12.32
C SER A 211 -18.95 -0.45 12.00
N LEU A 212 -19.27 -0.12 10.75
CA LEU A 212 -19.62 1.26 10.40
C LEU A 212 -21.05 1.53 10.85
N PHE A 213 -21.29 2.73 11.36
CA PHE A 213 -22.62 3.22 11.71
C PHE A 213 -23.11 4.12 10.57
N PHE A 214 -24.34 3.90 10.13
CA PHE A 214 -25.00 4.69 9.09
C PHE A 214 -26.31 5.22 9.67
N ASP A 215 -26.48 6.53 9.69
CA ASP A 215 -27.66 7.18 10.31
C ASP A 215 -28.89 7.30 9.39
N GLY A 216 -28.77 6.79 8.16
CA GLY A 216 -29.78 6.88 7.10
C GLY A 216 -29.49 7.93 6.02
N ASN A 217 -28.53 8.84 6.24
CA ASN A 217 -28.02 9.77 5.21
C ASN A 217 -26.58 9.47 4.79
N ASP A 218 -25.90 8.59 5.52
CA ASP A 218 -24.54 8.14 5.24
C ASP A 218 -24.49 7.06 4.15
N TYR A 219 -23.45 7.10 3.33
CA TYR A 219 -23.12 6.02 2.40
C TYR A 219 -21.62 6.02 2.07
N LEU A 220 -21.13 4.86 1.66
CA LEU A 220 -19.81 4.71 1.06
C LEU A 220 -19.96 4.43 -0.43
N THR A 221 -19.20 5.16 -1.25
CA THR A 221 -19.19 4.99 -2.69
C THR A 221 -17.96 4.21 -3.13
N VAL A 222 -18.20 3.10 -3.83
CA VAL A 222 -17.16 2.44 -4.63
C VAL A 222 -17.35 2.88 -6.07
N SER A 223 -16.30 3.48 -6.67
CA SER A 223 -16.36 3.91 -8.07
C SER A 223 -16.69 2.74 -8.99
N ASN A 224 -17.48 3.00 -10.04
CA ASN A 224 -17.85 1.97 -11.01
C ASN A 224 -16.63 1.30 -11.64
N GLN A 225 -16.65 -0.03 -11.71
CA GLN A 225 -15.62 -0.87 -12.33
C GLN A 225 -16.28 -2.00 -13.10
N SER A 226 -15.70 -2.42 -14.23
CA SER A 226 -16.24 -3.53 -15.03
C SER A 226 -16.32 -4.85 -14.26
N LYS A 227 -15.39 -5.09 -13.32
CA LYS A 227 -15.39 -6.25 -12.42
C LYS A 227 -16.60 -6.31 -11.48
N LEU A 228 -17.28 -5.18 -11.27
CA LEU A 228 -18.52 -5.09 -10.49
C LEU A 228 -19.77 -5.23 -11.38
N ASN A 229 -19.63 -5.62 -12.65
CA ASN A 229 -20.75 -5.86 -13.58
C ASN A 229 -20.79 -7.36 -13.98
N PRO A 230 -21.07 -8.28 -13.05
CA PRO A 230 -21.18 -9.71 -13.38
C PRO A 230 -22.34 -9.95 -14.34
N SER A 231 -22.22 -10.95 -15.22
CA SER A 231 -23.27 -11.32 -16.20
C SER A 231 -24.02 -12.61 -15.85
N ASN A 232 -23.35 -13.53 -15.14
CA ASN A 232 -23.81 -14.92 -14.96
C ASN A 232 -23.99 -15.29 -13.50
N PHE A 233 -23.07 -14.85 -12.63
CA PHE A 233 -23.07 -15.19 -11.22
C PHE A 233 -22.75 -13.98 -10.35
N ILE A 234 -23.50 -13.78 -9.28
CA ILE A 234 -23.18 -12.81 -8.24
C ILE A 234 -23.57 -13.37 -6.87
N ALA A 235 -22.70 -13.17 -5.89
CA ALA A 235 -23.00 -13.35 -4.48
C ALA A 235 -22.72 -12.02 -3.75
N ILE A 236 -23.67 -11.58 -2.93
CA ILE A 236 -23.58 -10.40 -2.10
C ILE A 236 -23.90 -10.81 -0.66
N GLU A 237 -23.06 -10.42 0.29
CA GLU A 237 -23.31 -10.67 1.70
C GLU A 237 -22.99 -9.45 2.58
N ALA A 238 -23.68 -9.34 3.71
CA ALA A 238 -23.45 -8.31 4.72
C ALA A 238 -23.91 -8.77 6.11
N TRP A 239 -23.18 -8.36 7.13
CA TRP A 239 -23.68 -8.37 8.52
C TRP A 239 -24.29 -7.00 8.82
N VAL A 240 -25.57 -6.97 9.19
CA VAL A 240 -26.31 -5.73 9.48
C VAL A 240 -26.90 -5.75 10.88
N ARG A 241 -26.93 -4.59 11.54
CA ARG A 241 -27.61 -4.39 12.82
C ARG A 241 -28.45 -3.13 12.73
N SER A 242 -29.76 -3.29 12.59
CA SER A 242 -30.67 -2.17 12.41
C SER A 242 -31.23 -1.68 13.75
N GLU A 243 -31.25 -0.37 13.96
CA GLU A 243 -31.90 0.25 15.12
C GLU A 243 -33.43 0.34 14.95
N THR A 244 -33.89 0.30 13.70
CA THR A 244 -35.31 0.24 13.31
C THR A 244 -35.51 -0.76 12.17
N VAL A 245 -36.68 -1.38 12.12
CA VAL A 245 -37.07 -2.37 11.10
C VAL A 245 -38.34 -1.92 10.38
N SER A 246 -38.43 -0.63 10.07
CA SER A 246 -39.57 -0.02 9.38
C SER A 246 -39.11 0.71 8.13
N GLY A 247 -39.83 0.53 7.02
CA GLY A 247 -39.48 1.13 5.74
C GLY A 247 -38.34 0.41 5.04
N THR A 248 -37.73 1.08 4.07
CA THR A 248 -36.70 0.51 3.18
C THR A 248 -35.33 1.07 3.53
N ALA A 249 -34.32 0.21 3.69
CA ALA A 249 -32.92 0.62 3.87
C ALA A 249 -32.00 -0.17 2.94
N ARG A 250 -31.20 0.55 2.14
CA ARG A 250 -30.24 -0.06 1.21
C ARG A 250 -28.97 -0.45 1.93
N ILE A 251 -28.49 -1.68 1.70
CA ILE A 251 -27.24 -2.18 2.25
C ILE A 251 -26.15 -2.10 1.18
N ILE A 252 -26.43 -2.67 0.01
CA ILE A 252 -25.56 -2.63 -1.18
C ILE A 252 -26.44 -2.32 -2.38
N ASP A 253 -26.09 -1.29 -3.13
CA ASP A 253 -26.84 -0.86 -4.32
C ASP A 253 -25.88 -0.52 -5.46
N LYS A 254 -26.07 -1.19 -6.59
CA LYS A 254 -25.40 -0.84 -7.84
C LYS A 254 -26.39 -0.93 -9.00
N HIS A 255 -26.74 0.21 -9.57
CA HIS A 255 -27.63 0.28 -10.73
C HIS A 255 -27.14 1.25 -11.81
N ASN A 256 -27.61 1.02 -13.03
CA ASN A 256 -27.61 1.95 -14.14
C ASN A 256 -28.99 1.87 -14.82
N GLY A 257 -29.86 2.82 -14.51
CA GLY A 257 -31.29 2.70 -14.82
C GLY A 257 -31.88 1.48 -14.11
N SER A 258 -32.60 0.63 -14.84
CA SER A 258 -33.19 -0.60 -14.28
C SER A 258 -32.19 -1.76 -14.12
N ASN A 259 -31.00 -1.67 -14.73
CA ASN A 259 -30.01 -2.76 -14.71
C ASN A 259 -29.12 -2.65 -13.49
N GLY A 260 -28.87 -3.75 -12.78
CA GLY A 260 -28.07 -3.72 -11.57
C GLY A 260 -28.37 -4.86 -10.60
N TYR A 261 -27.95 -4.66 -9.37
CA TYR A 261 -28.24 -5.55 -8.26
C TYR A 261 -28.34 -4.75 -6.95
N GLU A 262 -29.16 -5.23 -6.04
CA GLU A 262 -29.42 -4.55 -4.77
C GLU A 262 -29.67 -5.58 -3.67
N LEU A 263 -29.01 -5.40 -2.52
CA LEU A 263 -29.35 -6.05 -1.25
C LEU A 263 -29.86 -4.96 -0.31
N TYR A 264 -31.08 -5.11 0.17
CA TYR A 264 -31.75 -4.12 1.01
C TYR A 264 -32.70 -4.78 2.01
N THR A 265 -33.15 -4.00 2.98
CA THR A 265 -34.18 -4.42 3.93
C THR A 265 -35.48 -3.69 3.65
N GLU A 266 -36.61 -4.36 3.84
CA GLU A 266 -37.93 -3.75 3.80
C GLU A 266 -38.75 -4.22 5.01
N ASN A 267 -38.98 -3.32 5.95
CA ASN A 267 -39.48 -3.62 7.27
C ASN A 267 -38.61 -4.69 7.97
N THR A 268 -39.19 -5.84 8.32
CA THR A 268 -38.50 -6.98 8.94
C THR A 268 -37.89 -7.95 7.93
N ASP A 269 -38.04 -7.69 6.63
CA ASP A 269 -37.60 -8.57 5.57
C ASP A 269 -36.25 -8.14 4.98
N ALA A 270 -35.48 -9.10 4.48
CA ALA A 270 -34.35 -8.83 3.60
C ALA A 270 -34.73 -9.17 2.17
N VAL A 271 -34.32 -8.33 1.23
CA VAL A 271 -34.66 -8.44 -0.19
C VAL A 271 -33.39 -8.33 -1.03
N PHE A 272 -33.25 -9.25 -1.99
CA PHE A 272 -32.18 -9.24 -2.98
C PHE A 272 -32.79 -9.19 -4.37
N THR A 273 -32.42 -8.18 -5.15
CA THR A 273 -32.90 -7.96 -6.51
C THR A 273 -31.73 -7.94 -7.48
N VAL A 274 -31.90 -8.58 -8.63
CA VAL A 274 -30.93 -8.62 -9.73
C VAL A 274 -31.66 -8.34 -11.03
N ASN A 275 -31.17 -7.36 -11.79
CA ASN A 275 -31.56 -7.13 -13.17
C ASN A 275 -30.31 -7.09 -14.07
N ILE A 276 -29.94 -8.23 -14.61
CA ILE A 276 -28.70 -8.43 -15.36
C ILE A 276 -29.02 -9.20 -16.64
N SER A 277 -28.45 -8.77 -17.77
CA SER A 277 -28.60 -9.46 -19.07
C SER A 277 -30.05 -9.69 -19.51
N GLY A 278 -30.97 -8.80 -19.12
CA GLY A 278 -32.40 -8.91 -19.44
C GLY A 278 -33.20 -9.86 -18.54
N MET A 279 -32.56 -10.48 -17.54
CA MET A 279 -33.23 -11.26 -16.50
C MET A 279 -33.48 -10.40 -15.26
N ASN A 280 -34.71 -10.41 -14.76
CA ASN A 280 -35.10 -9.74 -13.52
C ASN A 280 -35.51 -10.80 -12.48
N CYS A 281 -34.83 -10.80 -11.34
CA CYS A 281 -35.08 -11.70 -10.22
C CYS A 281 -35.14 -10.90 -8.92
N THR A 282 -36.14 -11.19 -8.09
CA THR A 282 -36.23 -10.68 -6.72
C THR A 282 -36.54 -11.84 -5.79
N VAL A 283 -35.82 -11.90 -4.67
CA VAL A 283 -36.09 -12.82 -3.58
C VAL A 283 -36.25 -12.09 -2.27
N ARG A 284 -37.00 -12.71 -1.36
CA ARG A 284 -37.32 -12.11 -0.07
C ARG A 284 -37.20 -13.16 1.03
N ALA A 285 -36.42 -12.85 2.05
CA ALA A 285 -36.39 -13.58 3.29
C ALA A 285 -37.26 -12.82 4.32
N GLN A 286 -38.39 -13.42 4.69
CA GLN A 286 -39.37 -12.77 5.56
C GLN A 286 -38.98 -12.86 7.04
N ASN A 287 -39.25 -11.80 7.80
CA ASN A 287 -39.08 -11.75 9.26
C ASN A 287 -37.68 -12.21 9.72
N VAL A 288 -36.64 -11.64 9.10
CA VAL A 288 -35.25 -11.98 9.39
C VAL A 288 -34.55 -10.96 10.28
N LEU A 289 -35.08 -9.74 10.38
CA LEU A 289 -34.48 -8.65 11.16
C LEU A 289 -35.17 -8.49 12.51
N ASP A 290 -34.34 -8.40 13.54
CA ASP A 290 -34.72 -7.95 14.88
C ASP A 290 -33.97 -6.65 15.21
N VAL A 291 -34.63 -5.77 15.97
CA VAL A 291 -34.03 -4.50 16.37
C VAL A 291 -32.81 -4.74 17.24
N ASN A 292 -31.72 -4.01 16.97
CA ASN A 292 -30.47 -4.03 17.71
C ASN A 292 -29.72 -5.37 17.73
N GLN A 293 -30.02 -6.28 16.80
CA GLN A 293 -29.32 -7.55 16.63
C GLN A 293 -28.57 -7.61 15.30
N PHE A 294 -27.37 -8.21 15.30
CA PHE A 294 -26.64 -8.48 14.07
C PHE A 294 -27.26 -9.68 13.36
N VAL A 295 -27.50 -9.53 12.05
CA VAL A 295 -28.00 -10.58 11.17
C VAL A 295 -27.09 -10.65 9.94
N HIS A 296 -26.67 -11.86 9.58
CA HIS A 296 -26.01 -12.10 8.30
C HIS A 296 -27.05 -12.25 7.19
N LEU A 297 -26.88 -11.48 6.13
CA LEU A 297 -27.72 -11.48 4.95
C LEU A 297 -26.87 -11.84 3.74
N ALA A 298 -27.33 -12.79 2.95
CA ALA A 298 -26.69 -13.19 1.70
C ALA A 298 -27.73 -13.31 0.58
N GLY A 299 -27.34 -12.88 -0.62
CA GLY A 299 -28.10 -13.01 -1.86
C GLY A 299 -27.21 -13.56 -2.95
N VAL A 300 -27.64 -14.64 -3.60
CA VAL A 300 -26.88 -15.33 -4.65
C VAL A 300 -27.75 -15.44 -5.89
N TYR A 301 -27.16 -15.19 -7.05
CA TYR A 301 -27.75 -15.38 -8.36
C TYR A 301 -26.79 -16.15 -9.26
N ASP A 302 -27.30 -17.16 -9.96
CA ASP A 302 -26.60 -17.97 -10.95
C ASP A 302 -27.51 -18.17 -12.18
N SER A 303 -27.05 -17.77 -13.36
CA SER A 303 -27.77 -17.88 -14.63
C SER A 303 -27.78 -19.30 -15.22
N THR A 304 -27.01 -20.24 -14.66
CA THR A 304 -26.84 -21.62 -15.15
C THR A 304 -27.60 -22.67 -14.32
N GLY A 305 -28.03 -22.30 -13.12
CA GLY A 305 -28.73 -23.19 -12.19
C GLY A 305 -30.19 -23.44 -12.59
N GLY A 306 -30.55 -24.70 -12.79
CA GLY A 306 -31.95 -25.14 -12.84
C GLY A 306 -32.62 -24.94 -11.47
N LYS A 307 -33.30 -23.78 -11.35
CA LYS A 307 -34.02 -23.19 -10.22
C LYS A 307 -33.37 -21.84 -9.88
N ASN A 308 -34.16 -20.79 -9.99
CA ASN A 308 -33.93 -19.50 -9.36
C ASN A 308 -33.88 -19.70 -7.84
N ILE A 309 -32.71 -20.04 -7.29
CA ILE A 309 -32.52 -20.15 -5.84
C ILE A 309 -31.57 -19.03 -5.43
N CYS A 310 -32.14 -17.94 -4.94
CA CYS A 310 -31.41 -17.19 -3.93
C CYS A 310 -31.57 -17.97 -2.63
N GLU A 311 -30.47 -18.53 -2.14
CA GLU A 311 -30.46 -19.31 -0.91
C GLU A 311 -30.18 -18.40 0.29
N ARG A 312 -30.89 -18.68 1.38
CA ARG A 312 -30.74 -18.00 2.67
C ARG A 312 -29.81 -18.83 3.53
N GLU A 313 -28.71 -18.26 3.99
CA GLU A 313 -27.98 -18.78 5.15
C GLU A 313 -28.29 -17.88 6.35
N ARG A 314 -28.80 -18.47 7.43
CA ARG A 314 -28.94 -17.82 8.75
C ARG A 314 -27.75 -18.32 9.57
N ALA A 315 -26.72 -17.51 9.73
CA ALA A 315 -25.72 -17.76 10.77
C ALA A 315 -26.28 -17.22 12.10
N GLY A 316 -26.38 -18.10 13.10
CA GLY A 316 -26.77 -17.76 14.47
C GLY A 316 -25.68 -17.03 15.24
#